data_AF-A0A963NFZ0-F1
#
_entry.id   AF-A0A963NFZ0-F1
#
_cell.length_a   1.000
_cell.length_b   1.000
_cell.length_c   1.000
_cell.angle_alpha   90.00
_cell.angle_beta   90.00
_cell.angle_gamma   90.00
#
_symmetry.space_group_name_H-M   'P 1'
#
loop_
_entity.id
_entity.type
_entity.pdbx_description
1 polymer ?
#
loop_
_entity_poly.entity_id
_entity_poly.type
_entity_poly.pdbx_seq_one_letter_code
_entity_poly.pdbx_strand_id
1 'polypeptide(L)'
;RLLRFVFPERPGALLKFLSLMEPTWNISLFHYRNQGADYGRILVGLQVPPGDAPAFDAFLATLGYPYVEETLNPAYRLFLQTSGHAAQK
;
A
#
# COMPACT_ATOMS: atom_id res chain seq x y z
N ARG A 1 0.00 6.50 5.15
CA ARG A 1 0.50 5.18 5.65
C ARG A 1 1.24 4.48 4.55
N LEU A 2 2.24 3.66 4.88
CA LEU A 2 3.01 2.86 3.93
C LEU A 2 2.92 1.39 4.33
N LEU A 3 2.50 0.54 3.40
CA LEU A 3 2.23 -0.87 3.66
C LEU A 3 2.88 -1.74 2.60
N ARG A 4 3.43 -2.87 3.04
CA ARG A 4 3.94 -3.91 2.16
C ARG A 4 3.09 -5.17 2.28
N PHE A 5 2.42 -5.56 1.20
CA PHE A 5 1.58 -6.73 1.12
C PHE A 5 2.29 -7.89 0.41
N VAL A 6 1.92 -9.11 0.81
CA VAL A 6 2.24 -10.34 0.08
C VAL A 6 0.94 -10.92 -0.46
N PHE A 7 0.78 -10.89 -1.77
CA PHE A 7 -0.37 -11.48 -2.44
C PHE A 7 0.00 -12.89 -2.91
N PRO A 8 -0.85 -13.91 -2.67
CA PRO A 8 -0.71 -15.18 -3.37
C PRO A 8 -0.91 -14.95 -4.87
N GLU A 9 -0.23 -15.72 -5.72
CA GLU A 9 -0.36 -15.65 -7.18
C GLU A 9 -1.70 -16.25 -7.68
N ARG A 10 -2.81 -15.81 -7.08
CA ARG A 10 -4.16 -16.11 -7.51
C ARG A 10 -4.67 -14.95 -8.37
N PRO A 11 -5.19 -15.21 -9.57
CA PRO A 11 -5.79 -14.18 -10.41
C PRO A 11 -6.82 -13.35 -9.62
N GLY A 12 -6.71 -12.02 -9.70
CA GLY A 12 -7.70 -11.09 -9.12
C GLY A 12 -7.48 -10.67 -7.66
N ALA A 13 -6.47 -11.19 -6.94
CA ALA A 13 -6.24 -10.81 -5.54
C ALA A 13 -5.96 -9.31 -5.36
N LEU A 14 -5.18 -8.72 -6.27
CA LEU A 14 -4.93 -7.27 -6.32
C LEU A 14 -6.20 -6.48 -6.66
N LEU A 15 -6.97 -6.93 -7.65
CA LEU A 15 -8.21 -6.24 -8.04
C LEU A 15 -9.20 -6.22 -6.88
N LYS A 16 -9.33 -7.35 -6.15
CA LYS A 16 -10.14 -7.45 -4.93
C LYS A 16 -9.68 -6.47 -3.85
N PHE A 17 -8.37 -6.33 -3.65
CA PHE A 17 -7.82 -5.36 -2.71
C PHE A 17 -8.23 -3.92 -3.08
N LEU A 18 -8.09 -3.55 -4.36
CA LEU A 18 -8.44 -2.22 -4.84
C LEU A 18 -9.96 -1.96 -4.77
N SER A 19 -10.79 -2.98 -5.06
CA SER A 19 -12.25 -2.82 -5.04
C SER A 19 -12.86 -2.68 -3.65
N LEU A 20 -12.15 -3.12 -2.61
CA LEU A 20 -12.60 -3.03 -1.21
C LEU A 20 -12.14 -1.73 -0.53
N MET A 21 -11.34 -0.91 -1.21
CA MET A 21 -10.78 0.32 -0.66
C MET A 21 -11.80 1.46 -0.72
N GLU A 22 -11.85 2.28 0.33
CA GLU A 22 -12.66 3.50 0.30
C GLU A 22 -12.15 4.47 -0.78
N PRO A 23 -13.02 5.07 -1.61
CA PRO A 23 -12.62 5.99 -2.67
C PRO A 23 -11.83 7.22 -2.19
N THR A 24 -11.95 7.57 -0.91
CA THR A 24 -11.27 8.71 -0.29
C THR A 24 -9.81 8.42 0.07
N TRP A 25 -9.38 7.15 0.06
CA TRP A 25 -8.01 6.76 0.40
C TRP A 25 -7.12 6.76 -0.84
N ASN A 26 -6.56 7.93 -1.18
CA ASN A 26 -5.73 8.08 -2.36
C ASN A 26 -4.45 7.24 -2.28
N ILE A 27 -4.12 6.54 -3.37
CA ILE A 27 -2.86 5.81 -3.53
C ILE A 27 -1.78 6.79 -4.01
N SER A 28 -0.79 7.07 -3.17
CA SER A 28 0.34 7.97 -3.49
C SER A 28 1.58 7.23 -3.98
N LEU A 29 1.65 5.91 -3.77
CA LEU A 29 2.74 5.05 -4.21
C LEU A 29 2.18 3.67 -4.50
N PHE A 30 2.56 3.08 -5.63
CA PHE A 30 2.23 1.70 -5.96
C PHE A 30 3.42 1.05 -6.65
N HIS A 31 4.11 0.16 -5.95
CA HIS A 31 5.24 -0.60 -6.49
C HIS A 31 4.94 -2.08 -6.42
N TYR A 32 4.85 -2.74 -7.57
CA TYR A 32 4.63 -4.17 -7.69
C TYR A 32 5.91 -4.86 -8.16
N ARG A 33 6.24 -5.99 -7.53
CA ARG A 33 7.31 -6.87 -7.97
C ARG A 33 6.82 -8.31 -7.95
N ASN A 34 6.84 -8.95 -9.11
CA ASN A 34 6.69 -10.40 -9.21
C ASN A 34 8.06 -11.06 -9.00
N GLN A 35 8.13 -12.09 -8.13
CA GLN A 35 9.34 -12.88 -7.91
C GLN A 35 9.07 -14.37 -8.17
N GLY A 36 8.51 -14.72 -9.33
CA GLY A 36 8.76 -16.01 -10.01
C GLY A 36 8.43 -17.32 -9.29
N ALA A 37 7.75 -17.29 -8.14
CA ALA A 37 7.24 -18.46 -7.44
C ALA A 37 6.13 -18.01 -6.47
N ASP A 38 4.89 -18.22 -6.88
CA ASP A 38 3.67 -18.28 -6.05
C ASP A 38 3.23 -17.03 -5.28
N TYR A 39 4.04 -15.96 -5.22
CA TYR A 39 3.71 -14.74 -4.46
C TYR A 39 4.21 -13.45 -5.11
N GLY A 40 3.31 -12.45 -5.20
CA GLY A 40 3.61 -11.08 -5.58
C GLY A 40 3.79 -10.18 -4.36
N ARG A 41 4.78 -9.28 -4.38
CA ARG A 41 4.95 -8.27 -3.33
C ARG A 41 4.55 -6.90 -3.84
N ILE A 42 3.75 -6.19 -3.04
CA ILE A 42 3.34 -4.83 -3.36
C ILE A 42 3.74 -3.91 -2.20
N LEU A 43 4.35 -2.78 -2.51
CA LEU A 43 4.50 -1.65 -1.59
C LEU A 43 3.50 -0.57 -2.01
N VAL A 44 2.57 -0.23 -1.12
CA VAL A 44 1.53 0.78 -1.35
C VAL A 44 1.67 1.92 -0.34
N GLY A 45 1.69 3.15 -0.83
CA GLY A 45 1.51 4.36 -0.03
C GLY A 45 0.08 4.85 -0.15
N LEU A 46 -0.58 5.06 0.99
CA LEU A 46 -1.98 5.48 1.07
C LEU A 46 -2.10 6.76 1.89
N GLN A 47 -2.83 7.74 1.35
CA GLN A 47 -3.24 8.93 2.07
C GLN A 47 -4.56 8.63 2.78
N VAL A 48 -4.46 8.27 4.05
CA VAL A 48 -5.63 7.99 4.91
C VAL A 48 -5.89 9.24 5.73
N PRO A 49 -7.08 9.87 5.63
CA PRO A 49 -7.46 10.98 6.49
C PRO A 49 -7.33 10.61 7.98
N PRO A 50 -6.92 11.53 8.87
CA PRO A 50 -6.74 11.20 10.29
C PRO A 50 -7.98 10.61 10.96
N GLY A 51 -9.19 11.04 10.56
CA GLY A 51 -10.45 10.52 11.09
C GLY A 51 -10.77 9.08 10.65
N ASP A 52 -10.14 8.61 9.57
CA ASP A 52 -10.42 7.31 8.98
C ASP A 52 -9.46 6.22 9.47
N ALA A 53 -8.47 6.57 10.32
CA ALA A 53 -7.50 5.60 10.81
C ALA A 53 -8.15 4.34 11.42
N PRO A 54 -9.21 4.42 12.26
CA PRO A 54 -9.88 3.24 12.78
C PRO A 54 -10.58 2.40 11.69
N ALA A 55 -11.23 3.05 10.72
CA ALA A 55 -11.87 2.37 9.60
C ALA A 55 -10.85 1.66 8.71
N PHE A 56 -9.68 2.29 8.52
CA PHE A 56 -8.58 1.71 7.78
C PHE A 56 -7.96 0.51 8.48
N ASP A 57 -7.79 0.55 9.80
CA ASP A 57 -7.32 -0.61 10.57
C ASP A 57 -8.32 -1.79 10.50
N ALA A 58 -9.62 -1.51 10.58
CA ALA A 58 -10.66 -2.51 10.38
C ALA A 58 -10.60 -3.12 8.97
N PHE A 59 -10.44 -2.29 7.93
CA PHE A 59 -10.24 -2.74 6.56
C PHE A 59 -9.05 -3.70 6.44
N LEU A 60 -7.89 -3.36 6.99
CA LEU A 60 -6.70 -4.22 6.97
C LEU A 60 -6.95 -5.58 7.63
N ALA A 61 -7.70 -5.61 8.73
CA ALA A 61 -8.10 -6.85 9.40
C ALA A 61 -9.00 -7.74 8.51
N THR A 62 -9.80 -7.16 7.61
CA THR A 62 -10.69 -7.91 6.72
C THR A 62 -10.03 -8.46 5.45
N LEU A 63 -8.88 -7.91 5.04
CA LEU A 63 -8.23 -8.29 3.78
C LEU A 63 -7.73 -9.73 3.75
N GLY A 64 -7.30 -10.25 4.91
CA GLY A 64 -6.74 -11.60 5.03
C GLY A 64 -5.42 -11.82 4.28
N TYR A 65 -4.77 -10.74 3.80
CA TYR A 65 -3.45 -10.79 3.17
C TYR A 65 -2.37 -10.47 4.20
N PRO A 66 -1.25 -11.21 4.24
CA PRO A 66 -0.11 -10.82 5.05
C PRO A 66 0.41 -9.44 4.64
N TYR A 67 0.61 -8.55 5.62
CA TYR A 67 1.17 -7.23 5.39
C TYR A 67 2.13 -6.82 6.50
N VAL A 68 2.98 -5.85 6.19
CA VAL A 68 3.87 -5.18 7.12
C VAL A 68 3.65 -3.68 7.01
N GLU A 69 3.51 -2.99 8.14
CA GLU A 69 3.51 -1.53 8.15
C GLU A 69 4.95 -1.00 8.07
N GLU A 70 5.21 -0.24 7.02
CA GLU A 70 6.53 0.33 6.70
C GLU A 70 6.54 1.85 6.92
N THR A 71 5.49 2.43 7.51
CA THR A 71 5.31 3.89 7.72
C THR A 71 6.51 4.55 8.41
N LEU A 72 7.21 3.82 9.30
CA LEU A 72 8.39 4.29 10.03
C LEU A 72 9.72 3.77 9.47
N ASN A 73 9.72 3.12 8.30
CA ASN A 73 10.93 2.58 7.70
C ASN A 73 11.88 3.71 7.27
N PRO A 74 13.10 3.80 7.85
CA PRO A 74 14.04 4.88 7.56
C PRO A 74 14.52 4.85 6.10
N ALA A 75 14.63 3.67 5.47
CA ALA A 75 15.05 3.56 4.08
C ALA A 75 14.03 4.23 3.13
N TYR A 76 12.74 4.14 3.43
CA TYR A 76 11.72 4.83 2.64
C TYR A 76 11.92 6.34 2.66
N ARG A 77 12.18 6.91 3.85
CA ARG A 77 12.42 8.35 4.00
C ARG A 77 13.65 8.81 3.21
N LEU A 78 14.71 8.00 3.22
CA LEU A 78 15.98 8.32 2.58
C LEU A 78 15.91 8.27 1.05
N PHE A 79 15.15 7.34 0.47
CA PHE A 79 15.22 7.06 -0.97
C PHE A 79 13.95 7.42 -1.76
N LEU A 80 12.78 7.49 -1.11
CA LEU A 80 11.50 7.60 -1.82
C LEU A 80 10.63 8.78 -1.37
N GLN A 81 10.89 9.38 -0.21
CA GLN A 81 10.14 10.54 0.27
C GLN A 81 10.60 11.86 -0.40
N THR A 82 11.79 11.87 -1.01
CA THR A 82 12.43 13.07 -1.57
C THR A 82 11.98 13.44 -2.99
N SER A 83 11.12 12.66 -3.63
CA SER A 83 10.67 12.93 -5.01
C SER A 83 9.46 13.87 -5.13
N GLY A 84 9.00 14.47 -4.03
CA GLY A 84 7.81 15.34 -3.98
C GLY A 84 8.04 16.83 -4.24
N HIS A 85 9.25 17.30 -4.56
CA HIS A 85 9.54 18.70 -4.88
C HIS A 85 10.05 18.88 -6.32
N ALA A 86 9.23 18.50 -7.31
CA ALA A 86 9.43 18.92 -8.69
C ALA A 86 8.09 19.10 -9.40
N ALA A 87 7.55 20.31 -9.32
CA ALA A 87 6.88 21.03 -10.42
C ALA A 87 6.16 22.27 -9.85
N GLN A 88 6.93 23.31 -9.55
CA GLN A 88 6.43 24.66 -9.79
C GLN A 88 6.85 25.02 -11.21
N LYS A 89 5.87 25.06 -12.12
CA LYS A 89 5.84 25.95 -13.28
C LYS A 89 4.40 26.31 -13.55
#